data_AF-A0A0P0Z216-F1
#
_entry.id   AF-A0A0P0Z216-F1
#
_cell.length_a   1.000
_cell.length_b   1.000
_cell.length_c   1.000
_cell.angle_alpha   90.00
_cell.angle_beta   90.00
_cell.angle_gamma   90.00
#
_symmetry.space_group_name_H-M   'P 1'
#
loop_
_entity.id
_entity.type
_entity.pdbx_description
1 polymer ?
#
loop_
_entity_poly.entity_id
_entity_poly.type
_entity_poly.pdbx_seq_one_letter_code
_entity_poly.pdbx_strand_id
1 'polypeptide(L)'
;MTQIIRISDPLAGQRRNEPITFSVDADLDAPLWWARTEAGERVLCQRLNVQDEPGRTRFIACVSFEGSTALTLETPVEAEDVATLAGIRELKGREPDCFVRLDTQAFDLEMCSGTAGGLGSSKWGLRHFRSLGDGFELLPSGNNAIGGFYGPFFTPENGLINPPEHTVVRIETIEHGPVLHHYRMHGTIPDGLLDELKGKSFAIDWRFTYGTPFFQRRYVVDDFQTVINGRSVTNKITVGDEFEGGVGELVFDRFAAYGGTRYRSGDPYAGELVAMVADTVAHSQNQNPKFDEFRTQLSDIESAHWDLYWRLFCAWEKVLGEDEIRERLARVRAASHVLADLPDQRPWTLTDKPVDVSAVPHETIFPGPASKTVEYHEASGRAMVWWTSAPSGAFQIVQRRQSGWVNWGSNGENECPELPVGVDIKTAYGRFAESWQAVADQLETPPTVTLETRP
;
A
#
# COMPACT_ATOMS: atom_id res chain seq x y z
N MET A 1 -27.64 -34.35 10.01
CA MET A 1 -27.55 -32.90 9.69
C MET A 1 -26.25 -32.60 8.99
N THR A 2 -26.34 -32.38 7.68
CA THR A 2 -25.24 -31.91 6.85
C THR A 2 -25.41 -30.41 6.65
N GLN A 3 -24.37 -29.63 6.93
CA GLN A 3 -24.37 -28.18 6.72
C GLN A 3 -23.73 -27.88 5.36
N ILE A 4 -24.44 -27.12 4.52
CA ILE A 4 -24.00 -26.72 3.19
C ILE A 4 -23.78 -25.21 3.20
N ILE A 5 -22.59 -24.79 2.80
CA ILE A 5 -22.22 -23.40 2.66
C ILE A 5 -22.46 -23.00 1.21
N ARG A 6 -23.51 -22.22 0.94
CA ARG A 6 -23.78 -21.68 -0.40
C ARG A 6 -23.07 -20.36 -0.59
N ILE A 7 -22.41 -20.23 -1.74
CA ILE A 7 -21.66 -19.06 -2.16
C ILE A 7 -22.24 -18.59 -3.49
N SER A 8 -22.66 -17.33 -3.58
CA SER A 8 -23.15 -16.74 -4.82
C SER A 8 -22.51 -15.39 -5.07
N ASP A 9 -22.04 -15.16 -6.28
CA ASP A 9 -21.50 -13.88 -6.72
C ASP A 9 -22.62 -13.02 -7.30
N PRO A 10 -22.85 -11.79 -6.81
CA PRO A 10 -23.76 -10.85 -7.45
C PRO A 10 -23.21 -10.31 -8.79
N LEU A 11 -21.91 -10.46 -9.06
CA LEU A 11 -21.26 -10.01 -10.28
C LEU A 11 -21.16 -11.13 -11.32
N ALA A 12 -21.10 -10.73 -12.59
CA ALA A 12 -20.81 -11.65 -13.68
C ALA A 12 -19.30 -11.96 -13.77
N GLY A 13 -18.98 -13.13 -14.31
CA GLY A 13 -17.60 -13.58 -14.54
C GLY A 13 -17.06 -14.51 -13.46
N GLN A 14 -15.79 -14.85 -13.59
CA GLN A 14 -15.11 -15.82 -12.73
C GLN A 14 -14.43 -15.15 -11.55
N ARG A 15 -14.60 -15.73 -10.36
CA ARG A 15 -13.80 -15.49 -9.17
C ARG A 15 -12.65 -16.49 -9.13
N ARG A 16 -11.42 -16.02 -8.94
CA ARG A 16 -10.23 -16.87 -8.89
C ARG A 16 -9.67 -16.89 -7.48
N ASN A 17 -9.70 -18.06 -6.86
CA ASN A 17 -9.22 -18.30 -5.49
C ASN A 17 -9.72 -17.21 -4.52
N GLU A 18 -11.01 -16.90 -4.62
CA GLU A 18 -11.63 -15.87 -3.80
C GLU A 18 -11.66 -16.34 -2.35
N PRO A 19 -11.16 -15.53 -1.40
CA PRO A 19 -11.19 -15.88 0.01
C PRO A 19 -12.63 -15.76 0.55
N ILE A 20 -13.21 -16.89 0.93
CA ILE A 20 -14.55 -17.01 1.50
C ILE A 20 -14.43 -17.29 2.99
N THR A 21 -14.94 -16.38 3.81
CA THR A 21 -15.11 -16.62 5.25
C THR A 21 -16.54 -17.05 5.52
N PHE A 22 -16.71 -18.13 6.30
CA PHE A 22 -18.01 -18.69 6.65
C PHE A 22 -17.99 -19.27 8.06
N SER A 23 -19.18 -19.50 8.62
CA SER A 23 -19.36 -20.05 9.96
C SER A 23 -20.29 -21.26 9.89
N VAL A 24 -19.98 -22.30 10.67
CA VAL A 24 -20.83 -23.50 10.83
C VAL A 24 -21.32 -23.60 12.27
N ASP A 25 -22.50 -24.17 12.46
CA ASP A 25 -23.15 -24.32 13.77
C ASP A 25 -22.66 -25.59 14.48
N ALA A 26 -21.38 -25.57 14.84
CA ALA A 26 -20.70 -26.59 15.64
C ALA A 26 -19.42 -26.01 16.24
N ASP A 27 -19.02 -26.53 17.41
CA ASP A 27 -17.69 -26.29 18.00
C ASP A 27 -16.70 -27.31 17.43
N LEU A 28 -15.87 -26.88 16.48
CA LEU A 28 -14.90 -27.71 15.80
C LEU A 28 -13.48 -27.27 16.20
N ASP A 29 -12.73 -28.19 16.81
CA ASP A 29 -11.42 -27.86 17.39
C ASP A 29 -10.25 -28.01 16.42
N ALA A 30 -10.39 -28.86 15.40
CA ALA A 30 -9.29 -29.09 14.47
C ALA A 30 -8.99 -27.83 13.64
N PRO A 31 -7.70 -27.47 13.46
CA PRO A 31 -7.30 -26.22 12.82
C PRO A 31 -7.57 -26.20 11.31
N LEU A 32 -7.60 -27.39 10.68
CA LEU A 32 -7.81 -27.55 9.26
C LEU A 32 -8.90 -28.60 9.01
N TRP A 33 -9.75 -28.29 8.03
CA TRP A 33 -10.82 -29.17 7.60
C TRP A 33 -10.86 -29.28 6.09
N TRP A 34 -11.34 -30.42 5.62
CA TRP A 34 -11.71 -30.59 4.23
C TRP A 34 -13.17 -30.20 4.04
N ALA A 35 -13.42 -29.43 2.98
CA ALA A 35 -14.74 -29.30 2.39
C ALA A 35 -14.73 -29.87 0.97
N ARG A 36 -15.92 -30.13 0.43
CA ARG A 36 -16.10 -30.59 -0.94
C ARG A 36 -17.02 -29.67 -1.72
N THR A 37 -16.65 -29.33 -2.96
CA THR A 37 -17.52 -28.62 -3.90
C THR A 37 -18.60 -29.53 -4.48
N GLU A 38 -19.63 -28.96 -5.11
CA GLU A 38 -20.63 -29.75 -5.85
C GLU A 38 -20.02 -30.56 -7.01
N ALA A 39 -18.88 -30.11 -7.56
CA ALA A 39 -18.11 -30.83 -8.57
C ALA A 39 -17.24 -31.97 -8.00
N GLY A 40 -17.23 -32.14 -6.68
CA GLY A 40 -16.48 -33.20 -5.99
C GLY A 40 -15.03 -32.85 -5.63
N GLU A 41 -14.59 -31.62 -5.91
CA GLU A 41 -13.24 -31.14 -5.61
C GLU A 41 -13.07 -30.89 -4.11
N ARG A 42 -11.92 -31.23 -3.54
CA ARG A 42 -11.61 -30.93 -2.14
C ARG A 42 -11.08 -29.50 -2.01
N VAL A 43 -11.58 -28.80 -1.01
CA VAL A 43 -11.19 -27.44 -0.65
C VAL A 43 -10.67 -27.47 0.79
N LEU A 44 -9.50 -26.88 1.00
CA LEU A 44 -8.93 -26.75 2.34
C LEU A 44 -9.58 -25.56 3.05
N CYS A 45 -10.08 -25.81 4.27
CA CYS A 45 -10.66 -24.80 5.14
C CYS A 45 -9.76 -24.63 6.36
N GLN A 46 -9.32 -23.40 6.61
CA GLN A 46 -8.56 -23.04 7.80
C GLN A 46 -9.51 -22.46 8.84
N ARG A 47 -9.50 -23.04 10.04
CA ARG A 47 -10.22 -22.49 11.18
C ARG A 47 -9.57 -21.16 11.58
N LEU A 48 -10.37 -20.13 11.78
CA LEU A 48 -9.86 -18.84 12.27
C LEU A 48 -9.61 -18.90 13.78
N ASN A 49 -8.64 -18.15 14.29
CA ASN A 49 -8.39 -18.05 15.72
C ASN A 49 -9.51 -17.28 16.43
N VAL A 50 -10.03 -16.23 15.80
CA VAL A 50 -11.16 -15.45 16.31
C VAL A 50 -12.48 -16.12 15.94
N GLN A 51 -13.30 -16.41 16.94
CA GLN A 51 -14.66 -16.92 16.81
C GLN A 51 -15.65 -15.81 17.16
N ASP A 52 -16.72 -15.65 16.38
CA ASP A 52 -17.69 -14.55 16.59
C ASP A 52 -18.68 -14.87 17.71
N GLU A 53 -19.08 -16.13 17.82
CA GLU A 53 -20.17 -16.59 18.70
C GLU A 53 -19.84 -17.97 19.28
N PRO A 54 -20.16 -18.24 20.57
CA PRO A 54 -20.07 -19.59 21.13
C PRO A 54 -20.97 -20.58 20.39
N GLY A 55 -20.52 -21.83 20.21
CA GLY A 55 -21.29 -22.87 19.50
C GLY A 55 -21.15 -22.80 17.98
N ARG A 56 -20.34 -21.88 17.44
CA ARG A 56 -20.10 -21.72 16.01
C ARG A 56 -18.61 -21.65 15.73
N THR A 57 -18.21 -22.28 14.64
CA THR A 57 -16.81 -22.26 14.19
C THR A 57 -16.67 -21.52 12.87
N ARG A 58 -15.77 -20.55 12.83
CA ARG A 58 -15.40 -19.76 11.65
C ARG A 58 -14.26 -20.41 10.88
N PHE A 59 -14.41 -20.43 9.57
CA PHE A 59 -13.42 -20.90 8.63
C PHE A 59 -13.17 -19.87 7.52
N ILE A 60 -11.99 -19.96 6.92
CA ILE A 60 -11.67 -19.35 5.63
C ILE A 60 -11.23 -20.42 4.64
N ALA A 61 -11.67 -20.27 3.39
CA ALA A 61 -11.26 -21.10 2.27
C ALA A 61 -11.06 -20.22 1.02
N CYS A 62 -10.16 -20.61 0.12
CA CYS A 62 -10.04 -19.96 -1.19
C CYS A 62 -10.73 -20.80 -2.25
N VAL A 63 -11.68 -20.21 -2.99
CA VAL A 63 -12.53 -20.95 -3.94
C VAL A 63 -12.55 -20.24 -5.29
N SER A 64 -12.38 -21.00 -6.37
CA SER A 64 -12.60 -20.52 -7.72
C SER A 64 -13.99 -20.94 -8.21
N PHE A 65 -14.80 -20.00 -8.70
CA PHE A 65 -16.17 -20.28 -9.14
C PHE A 65 -16.70 -19.21 -10.09
N GLU A 66 -17.81 -19.49 -10.76
CA GLU A 66 -18.57 -18.56 -11.61
C GLU A 66 -20.05 -18.63 -11.23
N GLY A 67 -20.66 -17.47 -10.94
CA GLY A 67 -22.06 -17.37 -10.52
C GLY A 67 -22.34 -17.91 -9.11
N SER A 68 -22.25 -19.22 -8.90
CA SER A 68 -22.47 -19.83 -7.58
C SER A 68 -21.73 -21.16 -7.42
N THR A 69 -21.43 -21.50 -6.17
CA THR A 69 -20.92 -22.81 -5.77
C THR A 69 -21.41 -23.15 -4.36
N ALA A 70 -21.23 -24.39 -3.93
CA ALA A 70 -21.49 -24.79 -2.57
C ALA A 70 -20.37 -25.67 -2.02
N LEU A 71 -20.10 -25.52 -0.72
CA LEU A 71 -19.17 -26.35 0.02
C LEU A 71 -19.92 -27.20 1.04
N THR A 72 -19.57 -28.47 1.14
CA THR A 72 -19.97 -29.34 2.25
C THR A 72 -18.74 -29.62 3.10
N LEU A 73 -18.75 -29.20 4.37
CA LEU A 73 -17.67 -29.50 5.30
C LEU A 73 -17.69 -31.00 5.62
N GLU A 74 -16.53 -31.67 5.53
CA GLU A 74 -16.43 -33.11 5.67
C GLU A 74 -15.74 -33.49 6.98
N THR A 75 -14.41 -33.62 6.97
CA THR A 75 -13.62 -34.15 8.06
C THR A 75 -12.45 -33.22 8.38
N PRO A 76 -11.89 -33.31 9.58
CA PRO A 76 -10.57 -32.74 9.86
C PRO A 76 -9.53 -33.23 8.85
N VAL A 77 -8.49 -32.43 8.63
CA VAL A 77 -7.29 -32.90 7.93
C VAL A 77 -6.50 -33.78 8.88
N GLU A 78 -6.10 -34.97 8.42
CA GLU A 78 -5.26 -35.89 9.20
C GLU A 78 -3.84 -35.33 9.37
N ALA A 79 -3.22 -35.59 10.53
CA ALA A 79 -1.92 -35.02 10.88
C ALA A 79 -0.80 -35.39 9.88
N GLU A 80 -0.88 -36.57 9.27
CA GLU A 80 0.08 -37.05 8.26
C GLU A 80 -0.01 -36.31 6.92
N ASP A 81 -1.20 -35.79 6.57
CA ASP A 81 -1.41 -35.07 5.31
C ASP A 81 -0.88 -33.63 5.37
N VAL A 82 -0.78 -33.04 6.57
CA VAL A 82 -0.45 -31.62 6.80
C VAL A 82 0.85 -31.21 6.12
N ALA A 83 1.88 -32.05 6.18
CA ALA A 83 3.19 -31.77 5.60
C ALA A 83 3.18 -31.69 4.05
N THR A 84 2.15 -32.24 3.41
CA THR A 84 2.02 -32.32 1.94
C THR A 84 0.93 -31.40 1.40
N LEU A 85 0.25 -30.64 2.26
CA LEU A 85 -0.82 -29.74 1.85
C LEU A 85 -0.29 -28.68 0.89
N ALA A 86 -1.04 -28.47 -0.19
CA ALA A 86 -0.91 -27.26 -0.98
C ALA A 86 -1.45 -26.08 -0.15
N GLY A 87 -0.71 -24.99 -0.11
CA GLY A 87 -1.05 -23.81 0.69
C GLY A 87 0.04 -22.75 0.59
N ILE A 88 -0.13 -21.68 1.38
CA ILE A 88 0.89 -20.67 1.58
C ILE A 88 2.13 -21.32 2.21
N ARG A 89 3.32 -20.99 1.70
CA ARG A 89 4.59 -21.51 2.21
C ARG A 89 5.47 -20.37 2.67
N GLU A 90 6.05 -20.51 3.86
CA GLU A 90 7.11 -19.62 4.31
C GLU A 90 8.43 -19.98 3.62
N LEU A 91 9.10 -18.96 3.10
CA LEU A 91 10.39 -19.05 2.42
C LEU A 91 11.48 -18.43 3.30
N LYS A 92 12.73 -18.74 2.98
CA LYS A 92 13.87 -18.04 3.59
C LYS A 92 13.87 -16.57 3.15
N GLY A 93 13.97 -15.67 4.13
CA GLY A 93 14.13 -14.24 3.93
C GLY A 93 15.38 -13.86 3.14
N ARG A 94 15.29 -12.77 2.38
CA ARG A 94 16.36 -12.13 1.61
C ARG A 94 17.00 -11.01 2.41
N GLU A 95 16.18 -10.17 3.04
CA GLU A 95 16.64 -9.05 3.86
C GLU A 95 16.99 -9.46 5.29
N PRO A 96 17.96 -8.79 5.95
CA PRO A 96 18.32 -9.06 7.34
C PRO A 96 17.19 -8.84 8.35
N ASP A 97 16.26 -7.94 8.04
CA ASP A 97 15.09 -7.56 8.84
C ASP A 97 13.79 -8.19 8.32
N CYS A 98 13.90 -9.24 7.49
CA CYS A 98 12.76 -10.03 7.05
C CYS A 98 12.04 -10.63 8.26
N PHE A 99 10.76 -10.28 8.41
CA PHE A 99 9.88 -10.93 9.37
C PHE A 99 9.32 -12.23 8.79
N VAL A 100 8.81 -12.17 7.56
CA VAL A 100 8.32 -13.35 6.85
C VAL A 100 8.43 -13.14 5.34
N ARG A 101 8.73 -14.22 4.63
CA ARG A 101 8.61 -14.29 3.17
C ARG A 101 7.64 -15.39 2.79
N LEU A 102 6.65 -15.08 1.97
CA LEU A 102 5.57 -15.99 1.62
C LEU A 102 5.56 -16.29 0.12
N ASP A 103 5.45 -17.57 -0.21
CA ASP A 103 4.88 -18.03 -1.47
C ASP A 103 3.39 -18.28 -1.24
N THR A 104 2.56 -17.40 -1.78
CA THR A 104 1.10 -17.46 -1.69
C THR A 104 0.47 -18.19 -2.88
N GLN A 105 1.26 -18.79 -3.78
CA GLN A 105 0.87 -19.28 -5.11
C GLN A 105 0.49 -18.18 -6.13
N ALA A 106 0.02 -17.01 -5.69
CA ALA A 106 -0.12 -15.83 -6.53
C ALA A 106 1.15 -14.97 -6.53
N PHE A 107 1.75 -14.81 -5.35
CA PHE A 107 2.88 -13.92 -5.09
C PHE A 107 4.00 -14.59 -4.31
N ASP A 108 5.24 -14.25 -4.61
CA ASP A 108 6.40 -14.37 -3.73
C ASP A 108 6.68 -12.99 -3.16
N LEU A 109 6.39 -12.79 -1.87
CA LEU A 109 6.49 -11.49 -1.20
C LEU A 109 7.24 -11.59 0.11
N GLU A 110 7.97 -10.54 0.47
CA GLU A 110 8.75 -10.44 1.69
C GLU A 110 8.34 -9.21 2.49
N MET A 111 7.90 -9.43 3.73
CA MET A 111 7.53 -8.39 4.68
C MET A 111 8.64 -8.18 5.70
N CYS A 112 9.08 -6.94 5.85
CA CYS A 112 10.21 -6.56 6.70
C CYS A 112 9.80 -5.59 7.82
N SER A 113 10.52 -5.66 8.94
CA SER A 113 10.28 -4.80 10.12
C SER A 113 10.91 -3.41 10.00
N GLY A 114 11.71 -3.15 8.97
CA GLY A 114 12.50 -1.94 8.85
C GLY A 114 13.68 -1.94 9.82
N THR A 115 14.62 -1.02 9.58
CA THR A 115 15.83 -0.86 10.39
C THR A 115 16.00 0.56 10.95
N ALA A 116 15.10 1.49 10.60
CA ALA A 116 15.13 2.88 11.03
C ALA A 116 16.43 3.63 10.71
N GLY A 117 17.13 3.25 9.63
CA GLY A 117 18.38 3.86 9.19
C GLY A 117 18.24 5.18 8.43
N GLY A 118 17.01 5.67 8.16
CA GLY A 118 16.78 6.91 7.41
C GLY A 118 17.14 6.81 5.93
N LEU A 119 17.09 5.61 5.36
CA LEU A 119 17.38 5.33 3.95
C LEU A 119 16.27 4.45 3.38
N GLY A 120 16.09 4.43 2.05
CA GLY A 120 15.13 3.54 1.39
C GLY A 120 15.27 2.05 1.78
N SER A 121 16.49 1.55 1.93
CA SER A 121 16.76 0.18 2.41
C SER A 121 16.35 -0.08 3.87
N SER A 122 15.94 0.94 4.61
CA SER A 122 15.51 0.86 6.00
C SER A 122 13.99 0.79 6.16
N LYS A 123 13.24 0.87 5.06
CA LYS A 123 11.78 0.89 5.03
C LYS A 123 11.20 -0.42 5.59
N TRP A 124 10.13 -0.32 6.38
CA TRP A 124 9.25 -1.45 6.69
C TRP A 124 8.17 -1.62 5.61
N GLY A 125 7.48 -2.77 5.62
CA GLY A 125 6.44 -3.10 4.62
C GLY A 125 6.87 -4.26 3.74
N LEU A 126 6.28 -4.38 2.54
CA LEU A 126 6.73 -5.39 1.57
C LEU A 126 7.91 -4.84 0.78
N ARG A 127 9.10 -5.44 0.93
CA ARG A 127 10.35 -5.00 0.26
C ARG A 127 10.71 -5.84 -0.95
N HIS A 128 10.14 -7.04 -1.08
CA HIS A 128 10.19 -7.84 -2.31
C HIS A 128 8.76 -8.27 -2.63
N PHE A 129 8.34 -8.13 -3.88
CA PHE A 129 7.00 -8.48 -4.34
C PHE A 129 7.02 -8.92 -5.80
N ARG A 130 6.89 -10.23 -6.02
CA ARG A 130 6.87 -10.84 -7.35
C ARG A 130 5.57 -11.58 -7.62
N SER A 131 4.97 -11.32 -8.77
CA SER A 131 3.90 -12.18 -9.30
C SER A 131 4.49 -13.51 -9.78
N LEU A 132 3.91 -14.62 -9.33
CA LEU A 132 4.32 -15.95 -9.77
C LEU A 132 3.76 -16.31 -11.15
N GLY A 133 2.70 -15.63 -11.60
CA GLY A 133 2.07 -15.88 -12.90
C GLY A 133 2.94 -15.43 -14.09
N ASP A 134 3.76 -14.39 -13.91
CA ASP A 134 4.67 -13.87 -14.95
C ASP A 134 6.12 -13.71 -14.49
N GLY A 135 6.41 -13.99 -13.22
CA GLY A 135 7.75 -13.92 -12.64
C GLY A 135 8.30 -12.51 -12.49
N PHE A 136 7.50 -11.46 -12.71
CA PHE A 136 7.96 -10.07 -12.63
C PHE A 136 8.00 -9.59 -11.17
N GLU A 137 9.18 -9.14 -10.75
CA GLU A 137 9.48 -8.60 -9.43
C GLU A 137 9.34 -7.07 -9.46
N LEU A 138 8.42 -6.53 -8.66
CA LEU A 138 8.13 -5.10 -8.58
C LEU A 138 9.17 -4.33 -7.77
N LEU A 139 9.87 -5.02 -6.86
CA LEU A 139 10.79 -4.45 -5.88
C LEU A 139 12.09 -5.27 -5.82
N PRO A 140 12.87 -5.34 -6.91
CA PRO A 140 14.04 -6.21 -6.99
C PRO A 140 15.21 -5.80 -6.09
N SER A 141 15.35 -4.50 -5.76
CA SER A 141 16.48 -4.03 -4.94
C SER A 141 16.23 -4.09 -3.43
N GLY A 142 14.96 -4.15 -3.02
CA GLY A 142 14.58 -3.99 -1.62
C GLY A 142 14.70 -2.56 -1.08
N ASN A 143 15.02 -1.55 -1.89
CA ASN A 143 15.19 -0.16 -1.41
C ASN A 143 13.88 0.65 -1.37
N ASN A 144 12.83 0.14 -1.99
CA ASN A 144 11.49 0.68 -1.91
C ASN A 144 10.57 -0.32 -1.22
N ALA A 145 9.39 0.16 -0.82
CA ALA A 145 8.41 -0.69 -0.15
C ALA A 145 6.97 -0.40 -0.57
N ILE A 146 6.17 -1.45 -0.54
CA ILE A 146 4.71 -1.38 -0.54
C ILE A 146 4.24 -1.30 0.91
N GLY A 147 3.36 -0.34 1.21
CA GLY A 147 2.68 -0.25 2.49
C GLY A 147 3.01 0.95 3.36
N GLY A 148 3.95 1.80 2.96
CA GLY A 148 4.26 3.03 3.70
C GLY A 148 3.06 3.97 3.80
N PHE A 149 3.01 4.80 4.85
CA PHE A 149 2.11 5.95 4.92
C PHE A 149 2.88 7.18 5.38
N TYR A 150 2.41 8.34 4.96
CA TYR A 150 3.21 9.56 4.95
C TYR A 150 2.45 10.75 5.54
N GLY A 151 1.40 11.23 4.86
CA GLY A 151 0.62 12.39 5.33
C GLY A 151 -0.14 12.14 6.64
N PRO A 152 -0.32 13.15 7.51
CA PRO A 152 0.29 14.49 7.49
C PRO A 152 1.72 14.54 8.11
N PHE A 153 2.33 13.39 8.40
CA PHE A 153 3.58 13.29 9.14
C PHE A 153 4.81 13.62 8.28
N PHE A 154 4.79 13.21 7.02
CA PHE A 154 5.78 13.58 6.01
C PHE A 154 5.30 14.82 5.25
N THR A 155 5.53 16.01 5.83
CA THR A 155 5.14 17.30 5.22
C THR A 155 6.16 18.39 5.52
N PRO A 156 6.27 19.45 4.70
CA PRO A 156 7.09 20.60 5.01
C PRO A 156 6.76 21.25 6.36
N GLU A 157 5.49 21.26 6.76
CA GLU A 157 5.02 21.78 8.04
C GLU A 157 5.59 20.99 9.23
N ASN A 158 5.65 19.66 9.10
CA ASN A 158 6.13 18.78 10.16
C ASN A 158 7.63 18.45 10.07
N GLY A 159 8.35 19.02 9.10
CA GLY A 159 9.78 18.77 8.90
C GLY A 159 10.07 17.41 8.26
N LEU A 160 9.24 17.00 7.28
CA LEU A 160 9.47 15.88 6.36
C LEU A 160 9.88 14.58 7.08
N ILE A 161 9.07 14.17 8.04
CA ILE A 161 9.26 12.91 8.77
C ILE A 161 8.71 11.75 7.95
N ASN A 162 9.58 10.89 7.42
CA ASN A 162 9.20 9.71 6.64
C ASN A 162 9.12 8.47 7.56
N PRO A 163 7.94 8.09 8.10
CA PRO A 163 7.88 7.03 9.10
C PRO A 163 8.38 5.66 8.61
N PRO A 164 8.15 5.23 7.35
CA PRO A 164 8.80 4.07 6.74
C PRO A 164 10.30 3.96 7.01
N GLU A 165 11.06 5.03 6.80
CA GLU A 165 12.53 4.99 6.87
C GLU A 165 13.11 5.14 8.28
N HIS A 166 12.31 5.68 9.21
CA HIS A 166 12.77 6.17 10.52
C HIS A 166 12.17 5.41 11.71
N THR A 167 11.34 4.40 11.45
CA THR A 167 10.70 3.57 12.49
C THR A 167 11.04 2.10 12.28
N VAL A 168 11.29 1.36 13.37
CA VAL A 168 11.24 -0.11 13.37
C VAL A 168 9.86 -0.52 13.85
N VAL A 169 9.19 -1.38 13.09
CA VAL A 169 7.86 -1.87 13.45
C VAL A 169 7.94 -3.23 14.14
N ARG A 170 7.05 -3.46 15.09
CA ARG A 170 6.80 -4.79 15.68
C ARG A 170 5.70 -5.47 14.89
N ILE A 171 5.94 -6.67 14.38
CA ILE A 171 4.92 -7.43 13.63
C ILE A 171 4.43 -8.58 14.50
N GLU A 172 3.11 -8.66 14.64
CA GLU A 172 2.37 -9.67 15.39
C GLU A 172 1.64 -10.61 14.41
N THR A 173 1.74 -11.91 14.64
CA THR A 173 0.98 -12.91 13.89
C THR A 173 -0.41 -13.10 14.49
N ILE A 174 -1.45 -12.74 13.74
CA ILE A 174 -2.85 -12.89 14.13
C ILE A 174 -3.43 -14.23 13.63
N GLU A 175 -3.17 -14.54 12.37
CA GLU A 175 -3.51 -15.82 11.74
C GLU A 175 -2.29 -16.35 10.98
N HIS A 176 -2.06 -17.65 11.07
CA HIS A 176 -0.98 -18.34 10.35
C HIS A 176 -1.43 -19.74 9.99
N GLY A 177 -1.47 -20.03 8.69
CA GLY A 177 -1.87 -21.33 8.18
C GLY A 177 -1.88 -21.37 6.65
N PRO A 178 -2.14 -22.54 6.07
CA PRO A 178 -1.99 -22.78 4.64
C PRO A 178 -2.96 -21.98 3.75
N VAL A 179 -4.03 -21.40 4.31
CA VAL A 179 -5.03 -20.63 3.54
C VAL A 179 -4.90 -19.13 3.77
N LEU A 180 -4.63 -18.70 5.02
CA LEU A 180 -4.57 -17.29 5.41
C LEU A 180 -3.37 -17.04 6.32
N HIS A 181 -2.62 -16.00 5.95
CA HIS A 181 -1.70 -15.31 6.85
C HIS A 181 -2.27 -13.92 7.13
N HIS A 182 -2.43 -13.57 8.41
CA HIS A 182 -2.86 -12.24 8.85
C HIS A 182 -1.85 -11.74 9.87
N TYR A 183 -1.22 -10.61 9.55
CA TYR A 183 -0.26 -9.93 10.41
C TYR A 183 -0.75 -8.56 10.82
N ARG A 184 -0.43 -8.16 12.06
CA ARG A 184 -0.61 -6.80 12.53
C ARG A 184 0.74 -6.17 12.81
N MET A 185 1.08 -5.18 12.00
CA MET A 185 2.25 -4.35 12.17
C MET A 185 1.93 -3.21 13.13
N HIS A 186 2.81 -2.93 14.08
CA HIS A 186 2.67 -1.86 15.07
C HIS A 186 3.90 -0.96 15.01
N GLY A 187 3.70 0.35 15.01
CA GLY A 187 4.79 1.32 15.04
C GLY A 187 4.43 2.60 15.75
N THR A 188 5.47 3.39 16.04
CA THR A 188 5.35 4.75 16.55
C THR A 188 5.87 5.71 15.48
N ILE A 189 5.12 6.78 15.25
CA ILE A 189 5.49 7.81 14.30
C ILE A 189 6.57 8.66 14.95
N PRO A 190 7.73 8.90 14.29
CA PRO A 190 8.75 9.76 14.85
C PRO A 190 8.21 11.17 15.05
N ASP A 191 8.58 11.81 16.16
CA ASP A 191 8.15 13.17 16.44
C ASP A 191 8.78 14.16 15.45
N GLY A 192 7.92 14.92 14.78
CA GLY A 192 8.32 16.04 13.94
C GLY A 192 8.20 17.37 14.65
N LEU A 193 8.02 18.42 13.84
CA LEU A 193 7.99 19.81 14.30
C LEU A 193 6.62 20.25 14.85
N LEU A 194 5.53 19.56 14.53
CA LEU A 194 4.17 19.94 14.96
C LEU A 194 3.79 19.20 16.24
N ASP A 195 3.49 19.94 17.32
CA ASP A 195 3.20 19.37 18.63
C ASP A 195 1.94 18.49 18.62
N GLU A 196 0.93 18.85 17.82
CA GLU A 196 -0.31 18.09 17.70
C GLU A 196 -0.14 16.71 17.02
N LEU A 197 0.98 16.50 16.31
CA LEU A 197 1.33 15.25 15.64
C LEU A 197 2.32 14.37 16.42
N LYS A 198 2.79 14.82 17.59
CA LYS A 198 3.74 14.06 18.41
C LYS A 198 3.09 12.91 19.17
N GLY A 199 3.89 11.89 19.49
CA GLY A 199 3.52 10.76 20.34
C GLY A 199 2.44 9.87 19.73
N LYS A 200 2.33 9.83 18.40
CA LYS A 200 1.30 9.04 17.68
C LYS A 200 1.81 7.64 17.36
N SER A 201 0.93 6.68 17.49
CA SER A 201 1.15 5.29 17.12
C SER A 201 0.26 4.90 15.94
N PHE A 202 0.63 3.81 15.29
CA PHE A 202 -0.13 3.22 14.21
C PHE A 202 -0.12 1.69 14.27
N ALA A 203 -1.16 1.10 13.68
CA ALA A 203 -1.24 -0.32 13.39
C ALA A 203 -1.69 -0.55 11.94
N ILE A 204 -1.14 -1.57 11.29
CA ILE A 204 -1.51 -1.97 9.93
C ILE A 204 -1.84 -3.46 9.93
N ASP A 205 -3.07 -3.81 9.60
CA ASP A 205 -3.46 -5.18 9.34
C ASP A 205 -3.13 -5.55 7.90
N TRP A 206 -2.41 -6.66 7.70
CA TRP A 206 -2.06 -7.23 6.40
C TRP A 206 -2.66 -8.63 6.29
N ARG A 207 -3.34 -8.93 5.18
CA ARG A 207 -3.94 -10.25 4.93
C ARG A 207 -3.53 -10.78 3.56
N PHE A 208 -2.96 -11.99 3.56
CA PHE A 208 -2.55 -12.73 2.37
C PHE A 208 -3.26 -14.09 2.36
N THR A 209 -3.85 -14.43 1.21
CA THR A 209 -4.62 -15.68 1.07
C THR A 209 -4.12 -16.53 -0.08
N TYR A 210 -4.31 -17.84 0.04
CA TYR A 210 -3.77 -18.81 -0.90
C TYR A 210 -4.34 -18.66 -2.32
N GLY A 211 -3.46 -18.46 -3.29
CA GLY A 211 -3.74 -18.38 -4.72
C GLY A 211 -4.49 -17.12 -5.16
N THR A 212 -4.82 -16.21 -4.24
CA THR A 212 -5.63 -15.02 -4.51
C THR A 212 -4.78 -13.93 -5.18
N PRO A 213 -5.23 -13.33 -6.30
CA PRO A 213 -4.44 -12.31 -7.02
C PRO A 213 -4.53 -10.92 -6.39
N PHE A 214 -4.86 -10.83 -5.11
CA PHE A 214 -4.92 -9.58 -4.35
C PHE A 214 -4.58 -9.82 -2.88
N PHE A 215 -4.19 -8.75 -2.20
CA PHE A 215 -4.00 -8.72 -0.75
C PHE A 215 -4.78 -7.55 -0.15
N GLN A 216 -5.01 -7.60 1.17
CA GLN A 216 -5.76 -6.57 1.90
C GLN A 216 -4.91 -5.90 2.96
N ARG A 217 -5.14 -4.59 3.13
CA ARG A 217 -4.56 -3.76 4.18
C ARG A 217 -5.61 -2.90 4.88
N ARG A 218 -5.36 -2.56 6.14
CA ARG A 218 -6.13 -1.54 6.87
C ARG A 218 -5.21 -0.80 7.83
N TYR A 219 -5.20 0.52 7.75
CA TYR A 219 -4.36 1.39 8.57
C TYR A 219 -5.18 1.99 9.71
N VAL A 220 -4.67 1.91 10.92
CA VAL A 220 -5.21 2.59 12.10
C VAL A 220 -4.10 3.47 12.64
N VAL A 221 -4.40 4.73 12.90
CA VAL A 221 -3.48 5.72 13.45
C VAL A 221 -4.20 6.41 14.60
N ASP A 222 -3.47 6.73 15.68
CA ASP A 222 -4.03 7.50 16.79
C ASP A 222 -4.67 8.80 16.30
N ASP A 223 -5.75 9.25 16.96
CA ASP A 223 -6.46 10.46 16.57
C ASP A 223 -5.53 11.68 16.45
N PHE A 224 -5.64 12.40 15.34
CA PHE A 224 -4.91 13.63 15.08
C PHE A 224 -5.74 14.64 14.29
N GLN A 225 -5.42 15.91 14.48
CA GLN A 225 -5.94 17.02 13.69
C GLN A 225 -4.82 18.04 13.51
N THR A 226 -4.61 18.50 12.28
CA THR A 226 -3.62 19.54 11.96
C THR A 226 -4.08 20.39 10.78
N VAL A 227 -3.24 21.31 10.31
CA VAL A 227 -3.46 22.13 9.13
C VAL A 227 -2.32 21.91 8.14
N ILE A 228 -2.64 21.43 6.95
CA ILE A 228 -1.70 21.28 5.84
C ILE A 228 -2.12 22.23 4.74
N ASN A 229 -1.19 23.06 4.25
CA ASN A 229 -1.46 23.97 3.13
C ASN A 229 -2.72 24.84 3.33
N GLY A 230 -2.96 25.29 4.58
CA GLY A 230 -4.13 26.09 4.97
C GLY A 230 -5.44 25.31 5.13
N ARG A 231 -5.44 24.00 4.95
CA ARG A 231 -6.62 23.12 5.05
C ARG A 231 -6.58 22.27 6.31
N SER A 232 -7.71 22.14 6.99
CA SER A 232 -7.82 21.23 8.13
C SER A 232 -7.79 19.77 7.67
N VAL A 233 -6.91 18.99 8.30
CA VAL A 233 -6.76 17.56 8.09
C VAL A 233 -7.08 16.88 9.42
N THR A 234 -8.00 15.92 9.41
CA THR A 234 -8.39 15.15 10.60
C THR A 234 -8.46 13.69 10.23
N ASN A 235 -7.65 12.86 10.88
CA ASN A 235 -7.60 11.40 10.68
C ASN A 235 -7.57 10.99 9.20
N LYS A 236 -6.80 11.73 8.39
CA LYS A 236 -6.58 11.47 6.98
C LYS A 236 -5.10 11.33 6.71
N ILE A 237 -4.74 10.22 6.09
CA ILE A 237 -3.36 9.89 5.75
C ILE A 237 -3.20 9.87 4.24
N THR A 238 -1.96 9.69 3.82
CA THR A 238 -1.66 9.24 2.47
C THR A 238 -0.87 7.94 2.57
N VAL A 239 -1.30 6.92 1.84
CA VAL A 239 -0.57 5.65 1.70
C VAL A 239 0.23 5.74 0.41
N GLY A 240 1.43 5.17 0.39
CA GLY A 240 2.17 5.04 -0.85
C GLY A 240 2.92 3.73 -1.00
N ASP A 241 2.75 3.19 -2.20
CA ASP A 241 3.37 2.00 -2.71
C ASP A 241 4.36 2.42 -3.81
N GLU A 242 5.62 2.14 -3.56
CA GLU A 242 6.70 2.46 -4.47
C GLU A 242 7.06 1.23 -5.30
N PHE A 243 7.49 1.43 -6.55
CA PHE A 243 7.89 0.37 -7.47
C PHE A 243 9.16 0.74 -8.24
N GLU A 244 9.89 -0.28 -8.69
CA GLU A 244 11.21 -0.13 -9.33
C GLU A 244 11.23 -0.76 -10.72
N GLY A 245 11.27 0.07 -11.76
CA GLY A 245 11.39 -0.36 -13.16
C GLY A 245 12.83 -0.45 -13.65
N GLY A 246 13.74 0.28 -13.00
CA GLY A 246 15.12 0.47 -13.44
C GLY A 246 15.28 1.64 -14.42
N VAL A 247 16.49 2.18 -14.51
CA VAL A 247 16.80 3.38 -15.32
C VAL A 247 16.30 3.22 -16.76
N GLY A 248 15.44 4.13 -17.21
CA GLY A 248 14.89 4.16 -18.56
C GLY A 248 13.55 3.41 -18.73
N GLU A 249 13.08 2.70 -17.71
CA GLU A 249 11.89 1.84 -17.75
C GLU A 249 10.90 2.20 -16.65
N LEU A 250 9.60 2.04 -16.92
CA LEU A 250 8.53 2.25 -15.94
C LEU A 250 7.85 0.92 -15.65
N VAL A 251 7.61 0.64 -14.36
CA VAL A 251 6.81 -0.53 -13.94
C VAL A 251 5.39 -0.43 -14.49
N PHE A 252 4.84 0.78 -14.45
CA PHE A 252 3.53 1.17 -14.98
C PHE A 252 3.66 2.49 -15.72
N ASP A 253 3.03 2.60 -16.89
CA ASP A 253 3.13 3.77 -17.80
C ASP A 253 1.77 4.47 -18.01
N ARG A 254 0.71 3.95 -17.39
CA ARG A 254 -0.65 4.51 -17.44
C ARG A 254 -1.29 4.52 -16.07
N PHE A 255 -2.10 5.55 -15.81
CA PHE A 255 -2.98 5.65 -14.64
C PHE A 255 -4.43 5.89 -15.07
N ALA A 256 -5.38 5.23 -14.41
CA ALA A 256 -6.81 5.49 -14.61
C ALA A 256 -7.63 5.39 -13.33
N ALA A 257 -8.72 6.15 -13.25
CA ALA A 257 -9.74 6.06 -12.22
C ALA A 257 -11.09 5.62 -12.80
N TYR A 258 -11.91 4.95 -11.99
CA TYR A 258 -13.18 4.39 -12.43
C TYR A 258 -14.17 5.52 -12.74
N GLY A 259 -14.75 5.50 -13.93
CA GLY A 259 -15.63 6.60 -14.40
C GLY A 259 -14.88 7.82 -14.95
N GLY A 260 -13.58 7.70 -15.21
CA GLY A 260 -12.74 8.75 -15.78
C GLY A 260 -11.79 9.37 -14.75
N THR A 261 -10.65 9.86 -15.22
CA THR A 261 -9.63 10.49 -14.38
C THR A 261 -9.81 12.00 -14.39
N ARG A 262 -10.13 12.56 -13.20
CA ARG A 262 -10.02 13.99 -12.94
C ARG A 262 -8.69 14.23 -12.23
N TYR A 263 -7.83 15.13 -12.72
CA TYR A 263 -6.50 15.35 -12.12
C TYR A 263 -5.97 16.77 -12.32
N ARG A 264 -4.97 17.15 -11.50
CA ARG A 264 -4.07 18.30 -11.73
C ARG A 264 -2.67 17.77 -12.05
N SER A 265 -1.98 18.34 -13.03
CA SER A 265 -0.60 17.96 -13.38
C SER A 265 0.44 18.81 -12.65
N GLY A 266 1.66 18.30 -12.53
CA GLY A 266 2.79 18.98 -11.92
C GLY A 266 2.75 18.97 -10.39
N ASP A 267 3.93 18.99 -9.80
CA ASP A 267 4.17 19.11 -8.35
C ASP A 267 4.88 20.43 -8.03
N PRO A 268 4.17 21.45 -7.53
CA PRO A 268 4.76 22.72 -7.12
C PRO A 268 5.67 22.62 -5.88
N TYR A 269 5.42 21.67 -4.98
CA TYR A 269 6.24 21.48 -3.78
C TYR A 269 7.60 20.93 -4.14
N ALA A 270 7.67 19.96 -5.05
CA ALA A 270 8.95 19.44 -5.53
C ALA A 270 9.82 20.54 -6.18
N GLY A 271 9.23 21.42 -6.99
CA GLY A 271 9.96 22.51 -7.65
C GLY A 271 10.53 23.52 -6.65
N GLU A 272 9.70 24.00 -5.73
CA GLU A 272 10.13 24.97 -4.70
C GLU A 272 11.12 24.34 -3.70
N LEU A 273 10.98 23.05 -3.40
CA LEU A 273 11.94 22.36 -2.54
C LEU A 273 13.32 22.27 -3.19
N VAL A 274 13.42 21.91 -4.47
CA VAL A 274 14.70 21.85 -5.19
C VAL A 274 15.41 23.21 -5.16
N ALA A 275 14.67 24.30 -5.39
CA ALA A 275 15.20 25.65 -5.26
C ALA A 275 15.69 25.95 -3.83
N MET A 276 14.95 25.52 -2.82
CA MET A 276 15.33 25.69 -1.41
C MET A 276 16.55 24.85 -1.02
N VAL A 277 16.72 23.64 -1.56
CA VAL A 277 17.93 22.83 -1.38
C VAL A 277 19.14 23.60 -1.92
N ALA A 278 19.05 24.11 -3.15
CA ALA A 278 20.14 24.86 -3.77
C ALA A 278 20.54 26.10 -2.93
N ASP A 279 19.55 26.87 -2.48
CA ASP A 279 19.79 28.02 -1.59
C ASP A 279 20.44 27.59 -0.26
N THR A 280 19.99 26.48 0.31
CA THR A 280 20.50 25.98 1.60
C THR A 280 21.96 25.55 1.49
N VAL A 281 22.29 24.75 0.47
CA VAL A 281 23.66 24.29 0.17
C VAL A 281 24.61 25.47 -0.02
N ALA A 282 24.16 26.52 -0.72
CA ALA A 282 24.98 27.69 -1.03
C ALA A 282 25.14 28.69 0.14
N HIS A 283 24.09 28.90 0.93
CA HIS A 283 24.01 30.06 1.85
C HIS A 283 23.82 29.71 3.33
N SER A 284 23.52 28.46 3.68
CA SER A 284 23.41 28.09 5.09
C SER A 284 24.76 28.20 5.80
N GLN A 285 24.76 28.90 6.94
CA GLN A 285 25.92 29.04 7.81
C GLN A 285 26.07 27.86 8.78
N ASN A 286 25.24 26.82 8.66
CA ASN A 286 25.32 25.64 9.49
C ASN A 286 26.69 24.94 9.30
N GLN A 287 27.32 24.59 10.41
CA GLN A 287 28.65 23.96 10.47
C GLN A 287 28.56 22.51 10.98
N ASN A 288 27.37 21.92 10.98
CA ASN A 288 27.17 20.52 11.34
C ASN A 288 27.95 19.62 10.35
N PRO A 289 28.81 18.69 10.82
CA PRO A 289 29.52 17.76 9.95
C PRO A 289 28.60 16.97 9.00
N LYS A 290 27.40 16.59 9.48
CA LYS A 290 26.39 15.91 8.64
C LYS A 290 25.90 16.82 7.51
N PHE A 291 25.80 18.12 7.75
CA PHE A 291 25.45 19.06 6.70
C PHE A 291 26.57 19.23 5.66
N ASP A 292 27.84 19.16 6.06
CA ASP A 292 28.96 19.18 5.11
C ASP A 292 28.95 17.96 4.17
N GLU A 293 28.57 16.78 4.69
CA GLU A 293 28.35 15.58 3.88
C GLU A 293 27.23 15.79 2.86
N PHE A 294 26.07 16.29 3.31
CA PHE A 294 24.95 16.62 2.43
C PHE A 294 25.32 17.68 1.39
N ARG A 295 26.06 18.72 1.78
CA ARG A 295 26.53 19.78 0.86
C ARG A 295 27.42 19.20 -0.25
N THR A 296 28.22 18.19 0.08
CA THR A 296 29.07 17.50 -0.91
C THR A 296 28.22 16.64 -1.86
N GLN A 297 27.30 15.84 -1.33
CA GLN A 297 26.42 14.97 -2.13
C GLN A 297 25.45 15.76 -3.01
N LEU A 298 25.03 16.95 -2.55
CA LEU A 298 24.11 17.85 -3.24
C LEU A 298 24.82 18.94 -4.05
N SER A 299 26.14 18.85 -4.23
CA SER A 299 26.90 19.83 -5.02
C SER A 299 26.56 19.77 -6.51
N ASP A 300 26.12 18.61 -6.98
CA ASP A 300 25.51 18.40 -8.30
C ASP A 300 24.05 17.95 -8.11
N ILE A 301 23.15 18.93 -8.02
CA ILE A 301 21.72 18.70 -7.78
C ILE A 301 21.09 17.93 -8.95
N GLU A 302 21.60 18.00 -10.17
CA GLU A 302 20.99 17.28 -11.29
C GLU A 302 21.24 15.77 -11.21
N SER A 303 22.34 15.34 -10.60
CA SER A 303 22.70 13.92 -10.44
C SER A 303 22.42 13.34 -9.05
N ALA A 304 22.11 14.19 -8.07
CA ALA A 304 21.81 13.76 -6.71
C ALA A 304 20.52 12.92 -6.62
N HIS A 305 20.52 11.93 -5.72
CA HIS A 305 19.33 11.16 -5.44
C HIS A 305 18.28 12.04 -4.76
N TRP A 306 17.06 12.05 -5.29
CA TRP A 306 15.98 12.96 -4.87
C TRP A 306 15.66 12.87 -3.36
N ASP A 307 15.83 11.69 -2.77
CA ASP A 307 15.65 11.45 -1.32
C ASP A 307 16.53 12.37 -0.46
N LEU A 308 17.73 12.74 -0.93
CA LEU A 308 18.62 13.66 -0.21
C LEU A 308 18.00 15.05 -0.03
N TYR A 309 17.10 15.47 -0.92
CA TYR A 309 16.40 16.75 -0.82
C TYR A 309 15.49 16.79 0.40
N TRP A 310 14.73 15.72 0.61
CA TRP A 310 13.81 15.62 1.73
C TRP A 310 14.56 15.41 3.04
N ARG A 311 15.60 14.56 3.01
CA ARG A 311 16.42 14.25 4.20
C ARG A 311 17.21 15.44 4.73
N LEU A 312 17.62 16.39 3.87
CA LEU A 312 18.23 17.65 4.30
C LEU A 312 17.31 18.43 5.26
N PHE A 313 16.00 18.37 5.03
CA PHE A 313 14.98 19.08 5.81
C PHE A 313 14.24 18.17 6.80
N CYS A 314 14.66 16.91 6.94
CA CYS A 314 14.09 15.98 7.89
C CYS A 314 14.49 16.36 9.32
N ALA A 315 13.51 16.67 10.18
CA ALA A 315 13.79 17.07 11.55
C ALA A 315 14.42 15.93 12.38
N TRP A 316 14.13 14.67 12.03
CA TRP A 316 14.74 13.52 12.69
C TRP A 316 16.23 13.34 12.33
N GLU A 317 16.59 13.65 11.09
CA GLU A 317 17.96 13.50 10.58
C GLU A 317 18.92 14.55 11.18
N LYS A 318 18.39 15.66 11.72
CA LYS A 318 19.15 16.72 12.39
C LYS A 318 20.31 17.26 11.55
N VAL A 319 20.16 17.26 10.22
CA VAL A 319 21.12 17.88 9.30
C VAL A 319 21.12 19.40 9.55
N LEU A 320 19.93 19.99 9.57
CA LEU A 320 19.68 21.38 9.91
C LEU A 320 19.07 21.51 11.32
N GLY A 321 19.22 22.68 11.93
CA GLY A 321 18.52 23.02 13.17
C GLY A 321 17.02 23.24 12.90
N GLU A 322 16.17 22.93 13.88
CA GLU A 322 14.70 23.03 13.72
C GLU A 322 14.24 24.44 13.31
N ASP A 323 14.85 25.50 13.85
CA ASP A 323 14.52 26.88 13.49
C ASP A 323 14.81 27.17 12.01
N GLU A 324 15.94 26.69 11.50
CA GLU A 324 16.31 26.83 10.09
C GLU A 324 15.38 26.00 9.18
N ILE A 325 15.03 24.78 9.58
CA ILE A 325 14.04 23.95 8.86
C ILE A 325 12.71 24.70 8.77
N ARG A 326 12.20 25.23 9.90
CA ARG A 326 10.94 25.98 9.94
C ARG A 326 10.97 27.20 9.03
N GLU A 327 12.03 27.99 9.08
CA GLU A 327 12.19 29.20 8.28
C GLU A 327 12.21 28.87 6.78
N ARG A 328 13.03 27.91 6.38
CA ARG A 328 13.22 27.54 4.97
C ARG A 328 11.96 26.91 4.39
N LEU A 329 11.39 25.93 5.07
CA LEU A 329 10.16 25.27 4.62
C LEU A 329 8.95 26.22 4.67
N ALA A 330 8.94 27.28 5.49
CA ALA A 330 7.90 28.31 5.43
C ALA A 330 7.87 29.04 4.09
N ARG A 331 9.04 29.30 3.49
CA ARG A 331 9.14 29.94 2.17
C ARG A 331 8.64 28.99 1.07
N VAL A 332 9.06 27.72 1.12
CA VAL A 332 8.58 26.66 0.21
C VAL A 332 7.06 26.59 0.26
N ARG A 333 6.48 26.42 1.45
CA ARG A 333 5.03 26.35 1.63
C ARG A 333 4.30 27.57 1.08
N ALA A 334 4.77 28.77 1.40
CA ALA A 334 4.12 30.01 0.97
C ALA A 334 4.08 30.12 -0.57
N ALA A 335 5.16 29.75 -1.25
CA ALA A 335 5.22 29.73 -2.70
C ALA A 335 4.36 28.60 -3.30
N SER A 336 4.55 27.36 -2.82
CA SER A 336 3.85 26.18 -3.33
C SER A 336 2.34 26.24 -3.10
N HIS A 337 1.86 26.80 -1.99
CA HIS A 337 0.43 26.96 -1.71
C HIS A 337 -0.28 27.72 -2.83
N VAL A 338 0.28 28.86 -3.21
CA VAL A 338 -0.26 29.71 -4.28
C VAL A 338 -0.24 28.92 -5.58
N LEU A 339 0.90 28.35 -5.96
CA LEU A 339 1.04 27.61 -7.22
C LEU A 339 0.13 26.38 -7.32
N ALA A 340 -0.12 25.68 -6.21
CA ALA A 340 -0.97 24.50 -6.18
C ALA A 340 -2.44 24.84 -6.49
N ASP A 341 -2.89 26.03 -6.12
CA ASP A 341 -4.30 26.45 -6.19
C ASP A 341 -4.60 27.53 -7.23
N LEU A 342 -3.60 28.05 -7.96
CA LEU A 342 -3.79 28.99 -9.06
C LEU A 342 -4.55 28.31 -10.23
N PRO A 343 -5.84 28.61 -10.46
CA PRO A 343 -6.67 27.86 -11.40
C PRO A 343 -6.21 28.00 -12.85
N ASP A 344 -5.65 29.17 -13.19
CA ASP A 344 -5.18 29.48 -14.55
C ASP A 344 -3.87 28.78 -14.90
N GLN A 345 -3.07 28.40 -13.90
CA GLN A 345 -1.76 27.76 -14.11
C GLN A 345 -1.81 26.25 -13.92
N ARG A 346 -2.75 25.75 -13.10
CA ARG A 346 -2.90 24.32 -12.80
C ARG A 346 -4.38 23.89 -12.82
N PRO A 347 -5.03 23.92 -14.00
CA PRO A 347 -6.44 23.61 -14.12
C PRO A 347 -6.71 22.12 -13.86
N TRP A 348 -7.94 21.83 -13.42
CA TRP A 348 -8.45 20.47 -13.40
C TRP A 348 -8.63 19.96 -14.83
N THR A 349 -7.98 18.84 -15.13
CA THR A 349 -8.17 18.09 -16.38
C THR A 349 -9.11 16.92 -16.13
N LEU A 350 -10.01 16.66 -17.07
CA LEU A 350 -10.93 15.52 -17.05
C LEU A 350 -10.71 14.70 -18.32
N THR A 351 -10.55 13.39 -18.17
CA THR A 351 -10.34 12.47 -19.29
C THR A 351 -10.94 11.10 -19.00
N ASP A 352 -11.56 10.49 -20.01
CA ASP A 352 -12.01 9.10 -19.96
C ASP A 352 -10.92 8.13 -20.42
N LYS A 353 -9.79 8.66 -20.92
CA LYS A 353 -8.63 7.87 -21.33
C LYS A 353 -7.63 7.75 -20.17
N PRO A 354 -6.96 6.60 -20.02
CA PRO A 354 -5.82 6.43 -19.13
C PRO A 354 -4.75 7.51 -19.39
N VAL A 355 -4.22 8.07 -18.31
CA VAL A 355 -3.24 9.16 -18.33
C VAL A 355 -1.83 8.57 -18.45
N ASP A 356 -1.07 9.04 -19.43
CA ASP A 356 0.38 8.85 -19.47
C ASP A 356 1.02 9.89 -18.53
N VAL A 357 1.36 9.47 -17.31
CA VAL A 357 1.86 10.39 -16.28
C VAL A 357 3.28 10.84 -16.61
N SER A 358 4.07 9.99 -17.26
CA SER A 358 5.43 10.35 -17.71
C SER A 358 5.44 11.46 -18.77
N ALA A 359 4.33 11.67 -19.48
CA ALA A 359 4.18 12.72 -20.48
C ALA A 359 3.66 14.06 -19.92
N VAL A 360 3.30 14.14 -18.64
CA VAL A 360 2.78 15.39 -18.03
C VAL A 360 3.89 16.19 -17.34
N PRO A 361 3.69 17.49 -17.04
CA PRO A 361 4.65 18.28 -16.27
C PRO A 361 5.08 17.60 -14.96
N HIS A 362 6.38 17.66 -14.67
CA HIS A 362 7.04 17.02 -13.53
C HIS A 362 6.82 15.51 -13.43
N GLU A 363 6.35 14.86 -14.51
CA GLU A 363 6.04 13.42 -14.55
C GLU A 363 5.11 13.02 -13.39
N THR A 364 4.18 13.92 -13.04
CA THR A 364 3.37 13.82 -11.83
C THR A 364 1.94 14.31 -12.06
N ILE A 365 0.96 13.57 -11.55
CA ILE A 365 -0.43 14.02 -11.43
C ILE A 365 -0.97 13.87 -10.01
N PHE A 366 -2.00 14.64 -9.70
CA PHE A 366 -2.78 14.60 -8.47
C PHE A 366 -4.24 14.30 -8.83
N PRO A 367 -4.65 13.01 -8.84
CA PRO A 367 -6.02 12.62 -9.15
C PRO A 367 -7.00 13.12 -8.08
N GLY A 368 -8.21 13.44 -8.50
CA GLY A 368 -9.33 13.71 -7.62
C GLY A 368 -9.86 12.45 -6.94
N PRO A 369 -10.89 12.58 -6.08
CA PRO A 369 -11.41 11.48 -5.29
C PRO A 369 -11.86 10.29 -6.12
N ALA A 370 -11.29 9.11 -5.84
CA ALA A 370 -11.71 7.83 -6.41
C ALA A 370 -11.54 6.70 -5.38
N SER A 371 -12.45 5.73 -5.39
CA SER A 371 -12.31 4.49 -4.62
C SER A 371 -11.73 3.35 -5.44
N LYS A 372 -11.71 3.47 -6.77
CA LYS A 372 -11.26 2.43 -7.71
C LYS A 372 -10.32 3.04 -8.73
N THR A 373 -9.07 2.59 -8.73
CA THR A 373 -8.01 3.10 -9.61
C THR A 373 -7.14 1.96 -10.12
N VAL A 374 -6.39 2.23 -11.18
CA VAL A 374 -5.40 1.30 -11.71
C VAL A 374 -4.15 2.05 -12.16
N GLU A 375 -3.00 1.48 -11.88
CA GLU A 375 -1.78 1.71 -12.66
C GLU A 375 -1.51 0.49 -13.51
N TYR A 376 -1.14 0.67 -14.77
CA TYR A 376 -0.79 -0.46 -15.62
C TYR A 376 0.30 -0.11 -16.62
N HIS A 377 0.93 -1.16 -17.15
CA HIS A 377 1.91 -1.09 -18.22
C HIS A 377 1.28 -1.57 -19.52
N GLU A 378 1.10 -0.66 -20.46
CA GLU A 378 0.33 -0.85 -21.69
C GLU A 378 0.80 -2.07 -22.49
N ALA A 379 2.11 -2.21 -22.71
CA ALA A 379 2.64 -3.27 -23.57
C ALA A 379 2.61 -4.68 -22.94
N SER A 380 2.63 -4.79 -21.60
CA SER A 380 2.64 -6.10 -20.92
C SER A 380 1.26 -6.50 -20.40
N GLY A 381 0.36 -5.54 -20.24
CA GLY A 381 -0.93 -5.70 -19.59
C GLY A 381 -0.87 -5.86 -18.08
N ARG A 382 0.32 -5.80 -17.46
CA ARG A 382 0.48 -5.83 -16.00
C ARG A 382 -0.20 -4.63 -15.39
N ALA A 383 -0.96 -4.83 -14.33
CA ALA A 383 -1.75 -3.80 -13.69
C ALA A 383 -1.80 -4.02 -12.18
N MET A 384 -1.71 -2.92 -11.45
CA MET A 384 -2.00 -2.81 -10.03
C MET A 384 -3.36 -2.14 -9.87
N VAL A 385 -4.37 -2.90 -9.49
CA VAL A 385 -5.75 -2.42 -9.32
C VAL A 385 -6.02 -2.20 -7.85
N TRP A 386 -6.55 -1.04 -7.50
CA TRP A 386 -6.84 -0.66 -6.14
C TRP A 386 -8.33 -0.45 -5.93
N TRP A 387 -8.80 -0.93 -4.80
CA TRP A 387 -10.08 -0.56 -4.23
C TRP A 387 -9.91 -0.10 -2.78
N THR A 388 -10.53 1.03 -2.44
CA THR A 388 -10.64 1.54 -1.08
C THR A 388 -12.10 1.67 -0.68
N SER A 389 -12.43 1.26 0.54
CA SER A 389 -13.80 1.34 1.09
C SER A 389 -14.36 2.76 1.25
N ALA A 390 -13.50 3.78 1.21
CA ALA A 390 -13.87 5.18 1.07
C ALA A 390 -13.03 5.81 -0.05
N PRO A 391 -13.59 6.74 -0.86
CA PRO A 391 -12.82 7.44 -1.88
C PRO A 391 -11.63 8.18 -1.28
N SER A 392 -10.53 8.17 -2.01
CA SER A 392 -9.32 8.92 -1.70
C SER A 392 -9.01 9.83 -2.87
N GLY A 393 -8.86 11.12 -2.60
CA GLY A 393 -8.33 12.06 -3.58
C GLY A 393 -6.90 12.47 -3.24
N ALA A 394 -6.36 13.31 -4.11
CA ALA A 394 -5.02 13.86 -3.98
C ALA A 394 -3.93 12.78 -3.78
N PHE A 395 -4.09 11.58 -4.35
CA PHE A 395 -2.92 10.72 -4.52
C PHE A 395 -1.89 11.47 -5.36
N GLN A 396 -0.60 11.35 -5.03
CA GLN A 396 0.43 11.74 -6.00
C GLN A 396 0.79 10.50 -6.78
N ILE A 397 0.66 10.58 -8.09
CA ILE A 397 1.12 9.55 -9.01
C ILE A 397 2.34 10.09 -9.71
N VAL A 398 3.47 9.39 -9.57
CA VAL A 398 4.75 9.79 -10.13
C VAL A 398 5.30 8.68 -11.01
N GLN A 399 5.69 9.00 -12.25
CA GLN A 399 6.24 8.04 -13.20
C GLN A 399 7.53 8.58 -13.82
N ARG A 400 8.65 8.48 -13.10
CA ARG A 400 9.94 9.03 -13.54
C ARG A 400 10.75 8.02 -14.31
N ARG A 401 10.75 8.16 -15.64
CA ARG A 401 11.46 7.23 -16.51
C ARG A 401 12.96 7.26 -16.32
N GLN A 402 13.52 8.42 -15.99
CA GLN A 402 14.98 8.60 -15.86
C GLN A 402 15.57 7.84 -14.66
N SER A 403 14.86 7.82 -13.53
CA SER A 403 15.27 7.06 -12.34
C SER A 403 14.71 5.63 -12.33
N GLY A 404 13.74 5.33 -13.19
CA GLY A 404 13.00 4.08 -13.16
C GLY A 404 12.07 3.94 -11.97
N TRP A 405 11.76 5.06 -11.32
CA TRP A 405 10.98 5.11 -10.08
C TRP A 405 9.52 5.41 -10.42
N VAL A 406 8.64 4.54 -9.95
CA VAL A 406 7.20 4.74 -9.99
C VAL A 406 6.71 4.80 -8.56
N ASN A 407 5.94 5.82 -8.21
CA ASN A 407 5.29 5.91 -6.91
C ASN A 407 3.79 6.08 -7.09
N TRP A 408 3.04 5.15 -6.50
CA TRP A 408 1.61 5.23 -6.28
C TRP A 408 1.41 5.64 -4.82
N GLY A 409 1.55 6.93 -4.53
CA GLY A 409 1.30 7.52 -3.21
C GLY A 409 2.27 8.62 -2.76
N SER A 410 1.63 9.76 -2.49
CA SER A 410 2.03 10.91 -1.65
C SER A 410 3.36 11.64 -1.97
N ASN A 411 3.27 12.74 -2.70
CA ASN A 411 3.32 14.13 -2.22
C ASN A 411 1.96 14.84 -2.13
N GLY A 412 0.85 14.12 -2.31
CA GLY A 412 -0.49 14.61 -1.94
C GLY A 412 -0.56 15.08 -0.49
N GLU A 413 0.26 14.48 0.36
CA GLU A 413 0.53 14.92 1.74
C GLU A 413 0.92 16.39 1.86
N ASN A 414 1.61 16.96 0.86
CA ASN A 414 2.07 18.33 0.88
C ASN A 414 0.94 19.29 0.49
N GLU A 415 -0.09 18.80 -0.24
CA GLU A 415 -1.27 19.58 -0.58
C GLU A 415 -2.41 19.39 0.42
N CYS A 416 -2.88 18.15 0.61
CA CYS A 416 -3.88 17.72 1.56
C CYS A 416 -4.03 16.18 1.52
N PRO A 417 -3.64 15.43 2.56
CA PRO A 417 -4.00 14.03 2.69
C PRO A 417 -5.53 13.85 2.66
N GLU A 418 -6.04 12.87 1.91
CA GLU A 418 -7.50 12.65 1.81
C GLU A 418 -7.97 11.24 2.16
N LEU A 419 -7.09 10.23 2.31
CA LEU A 419 -7.51 8.87 2.65
C LEU A 419 -7.86 8.79 4.14
N PRO A 420 -9.12 8.50 4.53
CA PRO A 420 -9.46 8.35 5.94
C PRO A 420 -8.70 7.19 6.58
N VAL A 421 -8.29 7.33 7.84
CA VAL A 421 -7.79 6.22 8.65
C VAL A 421 -8.91 5.19 8.84
N GLY A 422 -8.55 3.91 8.86
CA GLY A 422 -9.47 2.79 9.08
C GLY A 422 -10.20 2.31 7.83
N VAL A 423 -9.86 2.83 6.64
CA VAL A 423 -10.35 2.27 5.38
C VAL A 423 -9.76 0.90 5.11
N ASP A 424 -10.60 0.00 4.61
CA ASP A 424 -10.13 -1.23 3.97
C ASP A 424 -9.59 -0.90 2.58
N ILE A 425 -8.42 -1.45 2.28
CA ILE A 425 -7.71 -1.34 1.01
C ILE A 425 -7.51 -2.76 0.47
N LYS A 426 -7.96 -3.03 -0.75
CA LYS A 426 -7.59 -4.24 -1.49
C LYS A 426 -6.79 -3.86 -2.73
N THR A 427 -5.69 -4.58 -2.94
CA THR A 427 -4.75 -4.32 -4.01
C THR A 427 -4.55 -5.61 -4.80
N ALA A 428 -5.02 -5.63 -6.04
CA ALA A 428 -4.85 -6.75 -6.97
C ALA A 428 -3.69 -6.49 -7.93
N TYR A 429 -2.89 -7.52 -8.20
CA TYR A 429 -1.79 -7.44 -9.14
C TYR A 429 -1.79 -8.62 -10.11
N GLY A 430 -1.63 -8.33 -11.39
CA GLY A 430 -1.62 -9.33 -12.46
C GLY A 430 -1.81 -8.69 -13.83
N ARG A 431 -2.10 -9.51 -14.85
CA ARG A 431 -2.37 -9.00 -16.21
C ARG A 431 -3.83 -8.55 -16.33
N PHE A 432 -4.14 -7.40 -15.74
CA PHE A 432 -5.51 -6.88 -15.65
C PHE A 432 -5.75 -5.60 -16.44
N ALA A 433 -4.81 -5.09 -17.24
CA ALA A 433 -4.98 -3.81 -17.94
C ALA A 433 -6.29 -3.68 -18.74
N GLU A 434 -6.74 -4.74 -19.40
CA GLU A 434 -7.99 -4.73 -20.18
C GLU A 434 -9.25 -5.01 -19.33
N SER A 435 -9.10 -5.61 -18.16
CA SER A 435 -10.20 -6.09 -17.30
C SER A 435 -10.25 -5.42 -15.92
N TRP A 436 -9.45 -4.38 -15.69
CA TRP A 436 -9.20 -3.82 -14.37
C TRP A 436 -10.48 -3.32 -13.69
N GLN A 437 -11.46 -2.82 -14.45
CA GLN A 437 -12.75 -2.38 -13.91
C GLN A 437 -13.53 -3.56 -13.32
N ALA A 438 -13.57 -4.70 -14.01
CA ALA A 438 -14.20 -5.91 -13.50
C ALA A 438 -13.47 -6.45 -12.25
N VAL A 439 -12.14 -6.39 -12.24
CA VAL A 439 -11.34 -6.73 -11.05
C VAL A 439 -11.67 -5.79 -9.90
N ALA A 440 -11.74 -4.47 -10.13
CA ALA A 440 -12.07 -3.50 -9.10
C ALA A 440 -13.49 -3.69 -8.54
N ASP A 441 -14.46 -4.03 -9.39
CA ASP A 441 -15.83 -4.35 -8.97
C ASP A 441 -15.86 -5.62 -8.10
N GLN A 442 -15.05 -6.63 -8.44
CA GLN A 442 -14.87 -7.84 -7.61
C GLN A 442 -14.21 -7.54 -6.26
N LEU A 443 -13.22 -6.66 -6.21
CA LEU A 443 -12.59 -6.24 -4.95
C LEU A 443 -13.60 -5.53 -4.05
N GLU A 444 -14.44 -4.67 -4.62
CA GLU A 444 -15.49 -3.92 -3.92
C GLU A 444 -16.60 -4.82 -3.39
N THR A 445 -17.09 -5.73 -4.24
CA THR A 445 -18.31 -6.49 -3.97
C THR A 445 -17.96 -7.92 -3.57
N PRO A 446 -18.02 -8.30 -2.29
CA PRO A 446 -17.76 -9.68 -1.88
C PRO A 446 -18.90 -10.62 -2.32
N PRO A 447 -18.63 -11.92 -2.49
CA PRO A 447 -19.68 -12.93 -2.65
C PRO A 447 -20.61 -13.00 -1.43
N THR A 448 -21.85 -13.40 -1.66
CA THR A 448 -22.79 -13.72 -0.57
C THR A 448 -22.57 -15.14 -0.10
N VAL A 449 -22.53 -15.34 1.22
CA VAL A 449 -22.33 -16.64 1.85
C VAL A 449 -23.50 -16.93 2.77
N THR A 450 -24.13 -18.09 2.60
CA THR A 450 -25.26 -18.54 3.43
C THR A 450 -25.08 -19.98 3.86
N LEU A 451 -25.58 -20.30 5.05
CA LEU A 451 -25.55 -21.64 5.63
C LEU A 451 -26.93 -22.29 5.44
N GLU A 452 -26.97 -23.46 4.84
CA GLU A 452 -28.16 -24.30 4.75
C GLU A 452 -27.97 -25.59 5.54
N THR A 453 -28.85 -25.83 6.50
CA THR A 453 -28.91 -27.10 7.22
C THR A 453 -29.84 -28.07 6.49
N ARG A 454 -29.33 -29.21 6.06
CA ARG A 454 -30.16 -30.32 5.59
C ARG A 454 -30.34 -31.36 6.70
N PRO A 455 -31.57 -31.88 6.90
CA PRO A 455 -31.86 -32.86 7.96
C PRO A 455 -30.94 -34.08 7.91
#